data_AF-A0A392SUN1-F1
#
_entry.id   AF-A0A392SUN1-F1
#
_cell.length_a   1.000
_cell.length_b   1.000
_cell.length_c   1.000
_cell.angle_alpha   90.00
_cell.angle_beta   90.00
_cell.angle_gamma   90.00
#
_symmetry.space_group_name_H-M   'P 1'
#
loop_
_entity.id
_entity.type
_entity.pdbx_description
1 polymer ?
#
loop_
_entity_poly.entity_id
_entity_poly.type
_entity_poly.pdbx_seq_one_letter_code
_entity_poly.pdbx_strand_id
1 'polypeptide(L)' 'MWKLKIANGGSDPYIFSTNNFVGRQTWEYDPKAGTPEERAQVEEACCNFYNNRFK' A
#
# COMPACT_ATOMS: atom_id res chain seq x y z
N MET A 1 1.71 5.16 3.61
CA MET A 1 1.94 5.67 2.24
C MET A 1 2.04 4.52 1.27
N TRP A 2 1.58 4.71 0.03
CA TRP A 2 1.64 3.66 -1.00
C TRP A 2 3.04 3.55 -1.57
N LYS A 3 3.58 2.33 -1.58
CA LYS A 3 4.88 2.02 -2.15
C LYS A 3 4.71 1.09 -3.34
N LEU A 4 5.37 1.42 -4.45
CA LEU A 4 5.39 0.56 -5.61
C LEU A 4 6.27 -0.66 -5.32
N LYS A 5 5.68 -1.84 -5.41
CA LYS A 5 6.36 -3.13 -5.32
C LYS A 5 6.35 -3.78 -6.67
N ILE A 6 7.54 -3.99 -7.20
CA ILE A 6 7.76 -4.72 -8.45
C ILE A 6 8.14 -6.15 -8.08
N ALA A 7 7.41 -7.12 -8.61
CA ALA A 7 7.71 -8.52 -8.39
C ALA A 7 8.91 -8.94 -9.25
N ASN A 8 9.99 -9.36 -8.58
CA ASN A 8 11.20 -9.91 -9.21
C ASN A 8 11.13 -11.44 -9.39
N GLY A 9 9.91 -11.97 -9.29
CA GLY A 9 9.60 -13.39 -9.33
C GLY A 9 9.89 -14.16 -8.06
N GLY A 10 8.95 -14.04 -7.12
CA GLY A 10 9.00 -14.69 -5.82
C GLY A 10 8.71 -16.19 -5.90
N SER A 11 9.37 -16.92 -5.00
CA SER A 11 9.20 -18.36 -4.74
C SER A 11 8.26 -18.55 -3.53
N ASP A 12 7.03 -18.03 -3.59
CA ASP A 12 6.04 -18.38 -2.58
C ASP A 12 5.43 -19.75 -2.94
N PRO A 13 5.59 -20.81 -2.11
CA PRO A 13 5.11 -22.14 -2.44
C PRO A 13 3.58 -22.22 -2.59
N TYR A 14 2.85 -21.20 -2.13
CA TYR A 14 1.40 -21.14 -2.19
C TYR A 14 0.87 -20.25 -3.33
N ILE A 15 1.75 -19.66 -4.14
CA ILE A 15 1.35 -18.73 -5.21
C ILE A 15 2.02 -19.16 -6.53
N PHE A 16 1.22 -19.57 -7.51
CA PHE A 16 1.71 -20.09 -8.79
C PHE A 16 1.35 -19.14 -9.95
N SER A 17 2.30 -18.87 -10.85
CA SER A 17 2.01 -18.25 -12.14
C SER A 17 2.98 -18.75 -13.21
N THR A 18 2.55 -18.73 -14.47
CA THR A 18 3.30 -19.26 -15.61
C THR A 18 4.61 -18.52 -15.89
N ASN A 19 4.74 -17.28 -15.41
CA ASN A 19 5.94 -16.44 -15.58
C ASN A 19 6.52 -15.99 -14.24
N ASN A 20 6.32 -16.76 -13.16
CA ASN A 20 6.79 -16.42 -11.82
C ASN A 20 6.50 -14.96 -11.41
N PHE A 21 5.36 -14.36 -11.75
CA PHE A 21 4.99 -12.98 -11.42
C PHE A 21 5.96 -11.90 -11.93
N VAL A 22 6.88 -12.23 -12.83
CA VAL A 22 7.83 -11.28 -13.41
C VAL A 22 7.05 -10.20 -14.17
N GLY A 23 7.36 -8.93 -13.88
CA GLY A 23 6.71 -7.77 -14.49
C GLY A 23 5.43 -7.30 -13.80
N ARG A 24 4.99 -7.95 -12.71
CA ARG A 24 3.85 -7.48 -11.92
C ARG A 24 4.24 -6.27 -11.08
N GLN A 25 3.43 -5.21 -11.18
CA GLN A 25 3.54 -4.01 -10.35
C GLN A 25 2.31 -3.91 -9.44
N THR A 26 2.54 -3.82 -8.14
CA THR A 26 1.48 -3.67 -7.13
C THR A 26 1.81 -2.53 -6.20
N TRP A 27 0.79 -1.79 -5.75
CA TRP A 27 0.94 -0.82 -4.68
C TRP A 27 0.70 -1.51 -3.35
N GLU A 28 1.69 -1.46 -2.45
CA GLU A 28 1.59 -1.95 -1.08
C GLU A 28 1.51 -0.76 -0.14
N TYR A 29 0.57 -0.79 0.81
CA TYR A 29 0.48 0.25 1.82
C TYR A 29 1.52 0.02 2.91
N ASP A 30 2.47 0.95 3.05
CA ASP A 30 3.48 0.95 4.10
C ASP A 30 3.18 2.05 5.13
N PRO A 31 2.81 1.71 6.38
CA PRO A 31 2.50 2.69 7.42
C PRO A 31 3.73 3.50 7.87
N LYS A 32 4.95 3.02 7.57
CA LYS A 32 6.22 3.68 7.91
C LYS A 32 6.86 4.38 6.72
N ALA A 33 6.23 4.40 5.56
CA ALA A 33 6.68 5.17 4.41
C ALA A 33 6.16 6.62 4.43
N GLY A 34 6.88 7.53 3.78
CA GLY A 34 6.58 8.98 3.71
C GLY A 34 7.18 9.80 4.87
N THR A 35 7.05 11.12 4.79
CA THR A 35 7.47 12.03 5.86
C THR A 35 6.45 12.03 7.01
N PRO A 36 6.86 12.47 8.22
CA PRO A 36 5.91 12.65 9.32
C PRO A 36 4.76 13.60 8.98
N GLU A 37 4.99 14.66 8.19
CA GLU A 37 3.92 15.58 7.81
C GLU A 37 2.88 14.91 6.90
N GLU A 38 3.32 14.13 5.90
CA GLU A 38 2.42 13.41 5.00
C GLU A 38 1.55 12.41 5.77
N ARG A 39 2.11 11.75 6.78
CA ARG A 39 1.36 10.82 7.65
C ARG A 39 0.33 11.57 8.48
N ALA A 40 0.69 12.71 9.06
CA ALA A 40 -0.22 13.54 9.83
C ALA A 40 -1.41 14.02 8.99
N GLN A 41 -1.17 14.41 7.72
CA GLN A 41 -2.25 14.79 6.80
C GLN A 41 -3.21 13.64 6.50
N VAL A 42 -2.69 12.42 6.32
CA VAL A 42 -3.53 11.23 6.10
C VAL A 42 -4.36 10.92 7.35
N GLU A 43 -3.77 11.00 8.54
CA GLU A 43 -4.49 10.79 9.80
C GLU A 43 -5.57 11.85 10.03
N GLU A 44 -5.27 13.12 9.76
CA GLU A 44 -6.23 14.21 9.83
C GLU A 44 -7.42 13.97 8.87
N ALA A 45 -7.14 13.57 7.62
CA ALA A 45 -8.17 13.22 6.65
C ALA A 45 -9.04 12.04 7.12
N CYS A 46 -8.43 11.00 7.71
CA CYS A 46 -9.15 9.87 8.30
C CYS A 46 -10.04 10.29 9.47
N CYS A 47 -9.54 11.12 10.39
CA CYS A 47 -10.30 11.67 11.51
C CYS A 47 -11.47 12.53 11.02
N ASN A 48 -11.22 13.38 10.02
CA ASN A 48 -12.25 14.23 9.44
C ASN A 48 -13.37 13.40 8.78
N PHE A 49 -13.02 12.37 8.02
CA PHE A 49 -13.99 11.42 7.48
C PHE A 49 -14.79 10.74 8.60
N TYR A 50 -14.11 10.20 9.62
CA TYR A 50 -14.76 9.52 10.73
C TYR A 50 -15.77 10.42 11.45
N ASN A 51 -15.43 11.69 11.70
CA ASN A 51 -16.29 12.66 12.38
C ASN A 51 -17.48 13.12 11.54
N ASN A 52 -17.39 13.08 10.21
CA ASN A 52 -18.45 13.54 9.30
C ASN A 52 -19.18 12.42 8.56
N ARG A 53 -18.90 11.14 8.85
CA ARG A 53 -19.44 9.99 8.11
C ARG A 53 -20.96 9.83 8.11
N PHE A 54 -21.67 10.55 8.97
CA PHE A 54 -23.14 10.50 9.10
C PHE A 54 -23.81 11.88 8.99
N LYS A 55 -23.05 12.92 8.65
CA LYS A 55 -23.63 14.20 8.26
C LYS A 55 -24.04 14.14 6.80
#